data_AF-A0A2T2VSJ1-F1
#
_entry.id   AF-A0A2T2VSJ1-F1
#
_cell.length_a   1.000
_cell.length_b   1.000
_cell.length_c   1.000
_cell.angle_alpha   90.00
_cell.angle_beta   90.00
_cell.angle_gamma   90.00
#
_symmetry.space_group_name_H-M   'P 1'
#
loop_
_entity.id
_entity.type
_entity.pdbx_description
1 polymer ?
#
loop_
_entity_poly.entity_id
_entity_poly.type
_entity_poly.pdbx_seq_one_letter_code
_entity_poly.pdbx_strand_id
1 'polypeptide(L)'
;MNHTNLFHFFKKGLPLFSLLSLALSFWSCDPISSKPSELIDWIPQNSSWVIQINDANTLTSELTNNEVFKEIKLLNKGLTADISSLLSGTPDIESLLCVTKVGKNPGVLTHIYKAPLDSTLMNGPSIEYSKMQINIEKRAAKVLYSTNISGYTLRSTSQLLIENCIRTSQQNSTSNTTKLFKTIYATLDPDAPINILVQPQVEELIETMIGQTPLMPKVSHDWNAYDLNFEESGFSLDGLVAIQDSLGDPLGILKENEAHKILLDQLTPDSSSSFLSIPLNNALETEDAFKQWVLHHNVPLAQINLKALSTVDEIGWIQLGSERILLFHSQNEIQAQEQLLPKLENAKQYREVTYYPAVLPDDVLVFAEAIGGKVMPNWGTVIENFLVFAASEEAIKTVISSYKDGSTLSKNLVYNSFKENLATKSSIYWIAQTKALIDLWKNKEDD
;
A
#
# COMPACT_ATOMS: atom_id res chain seq x y z
N MET A 1 87.10 12.13 59.34
CA MET A 1 88.30 11.69 58.64
C MET A 1 88.00 11.64 57.15
N ASN A 2 88.69 12.50 56.40
CA ASN A 2 89.15 12.39 55.01
C ASN A 2 88.28 11.75 53.91
N HIS A 3 88.01 12.61 52.92
CA HIS A 3 88.10 12.43 51.46
C HIS A 3 87.25 11.31 50.82
N THR A 4 86.50 11.53 49.72
CA THR A 4 86.93 12.16 48.46
C THR A 4 85.72 12.52 47.58
N ASN A 5 85.77 13.68 46.92
CA ASN A 5 84.92 14.08 45.79
C ASN A 5 85.30 13.29 44.52
N LEU A 6 84.37 13.09 43.56
CA LEU A 6 84.33 13.77 42.25
C LEU A 6 83.34 13.09 41.27
N PHE A 7 82.30 13.85 40.92
CA PHE A 7 81.70 14.12 39.59
C PHE A 7 81.49 13.05 38.49
N HIS A 8 80.30 13.22 37.88
CA HIS A 8 79.97 13.19 36.44
C HIS A 8 79.37 11.90 35.84
N PHE A 9 78.04 11.86 35.61
CA PHE A 9 77.42 12.16 34.30
C PHE A 9 75.90 11.86 34.28
N PHE A 10 75.21 12.70 33.51
CA PHE A 10 73.79 12.68 33.15
C PHE A 10 73.25 11.37 32.57
N LYS A 11 71.91 11.28 32.55
CA LYS A 11 71.00 10.40 31.77
C LYS A 11 70.74 8.99 32.33
N LYS A 12 69.54 8.82 32.92
CA LYS A 12 68.62 7.68 32.71
C LYS A 12 67.38 7.88 33.58
N GLY A 13 66.47 8.71 33.10
CA GLY A 13 65.19 8.99 33.77
C GLY A 13 64.12 9.34 32.76
N LEU A 14 64.10 8.65 31.61
CA LEU A 14 63.07 8.81 30.59
C LEU A 14 63.09 7.58 29.66
N PRO A 15 62.43 6.48 30.05
CA PRO A 15 61.69 5.75 29.02
C PRO A 15 60.31 5.29 29.49
N LEU A 16 59.95 5.43 30.77
CA LEU A 16 58.68 4.89 31.25
C LEU A 16 57.50 5.85 31.00
N PHE A 17 57.69 7.15 31.23
CA PHE A 17 56.63 8.15 31.02
C PHE A 17 56.34 8.39 29.54
N SER A 18 57.36 8.28 28.68
CA SER A 18 57.24 8.36 27.22
C SER A 18 56.62 7.10 26.61
N LEU A 19 56.86 5.90 27.16
CA LEU A 19 56.14 4.69 26.72
C LEU A 19 54.69 4.69 27.20
N LEU A 20 54.40 5.21 28.40
CA LEU A 20 53.04 5.28 28.93
C LEU A 20 52.19 6.30 28.16
N SER A 21 52.75 7.45 27.77
CA SER A 21 52.07 8.42 26.90
C SER A 21 51.85 7.88 25.48
N LEU A 22 52.78 7.07 24.95
CA LEU A 22 52.61 6.43 23.64
C LEU A 22 51.56 5.31 23.69
N ALA A 23 51.49 4.54 24.79
CA ALA A 23 50.47 3.50 24.99
C ALA A 23 49.06 4.07 25.18
N LEU A 24 48.92 5.21 25.86
CA LEU A 24 47.65 5.93 26.00
C LEU A 24 47.18 6.61 24.70
N SER A 25 48.07 6.81 23.72
CA SER A 25 47.74 7.37 22.41
C SER A 25 47.12 6.34 21.44
N PHE A 26 47.17 5.04 21.75
CA PHE A 26 46.56 3.98 20.94
C PHE A 26 45.16 3.55 21.43
N TRP A 27 44.60 4.22 22.44
CA TRP A 27 43.27 3.92 23.02
C TRP A 27 42.23 5.02 22.79
N SER A 28 42.49 5.97 21.89
CA SER A 28 41.51 6.94 21.43
C SER A 28 41.26 6.78 19.94
N CYS A 29 40.82 5.59 19.56
CA CYS A 29 39.97 5.43 18.40
C CYS A 29 38.79 4.63 18.93
N ASP A 30 37.74 5.32 19.40
CA ASP A 30 36.45 4.68 19.44
C ASP A 30 36.22 4.22 17.99
N PRO A 31 36.13 2.91 17.69
CA PRO A 31 35.58 2.53 16.42
C PRO A 31 34.23 3.23 16.39
N ILE A 32 34.00 4.05 15.35
CA ILE A 32 32.66 4.54 15.06
C ILE A 32 31.84 3.26 14.97
N SER A 33 31.15 2.94 16.05
CA SER A 33 30.28 1.78 16.15
C SER A 33 29.08 2.17 15.33
N SER A 34 29.22 2.06 14.00
CA SER A 34 28.10 2.11 13.11
C SER A 34 27.28 0.90 13.48
N LYS A 35 26.10 1.14 14.07
CA LYS A 35 25.06 0.13 14.23
C LYS A 35 24.97 -0.64 12.90
N PRO A 36 24.84 -1.99 12.91
CA PRO A 36 24.69 -2.73 11.66
C PRO A 36 23.53 -2.12 10.88
N SER A 37 23.83 -1.66 9.67
CA SER A 37 22.85 -1.05 8.78
C SER A 37 22.02 -2.14 8.11
N GLU A 38 20.74 -1.87 7.91
CA GLU A 38 19.77 -2.71 7.20
C GLU A 38 19.37 -2.07 5.86
N LEU A 39 18.72 -2.81 4.97
CA LEU A 39 18.27 -2.27 3.67
C LEU A 39 17.39 -1.01 3.85
N ILE A 40 16.51 -1.04 4.85
CA ILE A 40 15.57 0.05 5.15
C ILE A 40 16.25 1.34 5.61
N ASP A 41 17.50 1.30 6.07
CA ASP A 41 18.24 2.49 6.46
C ASP A 41 18.69 3.33 5.25
N TRP A 42 18.61 2.77 4.03
CA TRP A 42 19.02 3.41 2.78
C TRP A 42 17.85 3.94 1.94
N ILE A 43 16.61 3.75 2.38
CA ILE A 43 15.41 4.27 1.70
C ILE A 43 15.53 5.80 1.57
N PRO A 44 15.39 6.37 0.35
CA PRO A 44 15.43 7.81 0.16
C PRO A 44 14.33 8.51 0.96
N GLN A 45 14.64 9.71 1.47
CA GLN A 45 13.65 10.55 2.14
C GLN A 45 12.46 10.85 1.21
N ASN A 46 11.25 10.84 1.77
CA ASN A 46 9.99 11.08 1.05
C ASN A 46 9.67 10.04 -0.05
N SER A 47 10.15 8.80 0.09
CA SER A 47 9.74 7.70 -0.80
C SER A 47 8.27 7.34 -0.57
N SER A 48 7.41 7.54 -1.56
CA SER A 48 5.97 7.24 -1.48
C SER A 48 5.68 5.73 -1.56
N TRP A 49 6.55 4.99 -2.23
CA TRP A 49 6.51 3.52 -2.31
C TRP A 49 7.85 2.94 -1.91
N VAL A 50 7.80 1.82 -1.19
CA VAL A 50 8.94 0.95 -0.93
C VAL A 50 8.50 -0.46 -1.26
N ILE A 51 9.02 -1.00 -2.36
CA ILE A 51 8.70 -2.34 -2.84
C ILE A 51 9.88 -3.24 -2.49
N GLN A 52 9.69 -4.19 -1.60
CA GLN A 52 10.66 -5.24 -1.33
C GLN A 52 10.47 -6.37 -2.34
N ILE A 53 11.56 -6.76 -2.97
CA ILE A 53 11.62 -7.87 -3.93
C ILE A 53 12.36 -9.00 -3.23
N ASN A 54 11.65 -10.07 -2.88
CA ASN A 54 12.20 -11.26 -2.22
C ASN A 54 12.64 -12.31 -3.24
N ASP A 55 11.92 -12.39 -4.37
CA ASP A 55 12.22 -13.32 -5.47
C ASP A 55 12.22 -12.57 -6.81
N ALA A 56 13.41 -12.18 -7.27
CA ALA A 56 13.56 -11.40 -8.50
C ALA A 56 13.28 -12.24 -9.75
N ASN A 57 13.50 -13.56 -9.70
CA ASN A 57 13.23 -14.46 -10.81
C ASN A 57 11.72 -14.61 -11.02
N THR A 58 10.97 -14.84 -9.94
CA THR A 58 9.51 -14.92 -9.98
C THR A 58 8.90 -13.61 -10.45
N LEU A 59 9.33 -12.47 -9.88
CA LEU A 59 8.91 -11.14 -10.36
C LEU A 59 9.15 -10.97 -11.87
N THR A 60 10.32 -11.35 -12.38
CA THR A 60 10.66 -11.20 -13.80
C THR A 60 9.78 -12.08 -14.69
N SER A 61 9.52 -13.32 -14.28
CA SER A 61 8.61 -14.24 -14.96
C SER A 61 7.20 -13.66 -15.01
N GLU A 62 6.67 -13.24 -13.86
CA GLU A 62 5.28 -12.81 -13.72
C GLU A 62 5.00 -11.45 -14.38
N LEU A 63 5.94 -10.50 -14.32
CA LEU A 63 5.86 -9.26 -15.12
C LEU A 63 5.79 -9.51 -16.63
N THR A 64 6.22 -10.69 -17.09
CA THR A 64 6.20 -11.08 -18.50
C THR A 64 4.99 -11.93 -18.85
N ASN A 65 4.54 -12.78 -17.94
CA ASN A 65 3.58 -13.85 -18.21
C ASN A 65 2.18 -13.59 -17.66
N ASN A 66 2.06 -12.91 -16.52
CA ASN A 66 0.79 -12.62 -15.87
C ASN A 66 -0.05 -11.64 -16.71
N GLU A 67 -1.34 -11.94 -16.88
CA GLU A 67 -2.23 -11.14 -17.74
C GLU A 67 -2.37 -9.69 -17.26
N VAL A 68 -2.48 -9.48 -15.96
CA VAL A 68 -2.63 -8.13 -15.38
C VAL A 68 -1.34 -7.33 -15.56
N PHE A 69 -0.18 -7.90 -15.24
CA PHE A 69 1.09 -7.18 -15.32
C PHE A 69 1.54 -6.89 -16.76
N LYS A 70 1.15 -7.73 -17.74
CA LYS A 70 1.34 -7.43 -19.17
C LYS A 70 0.65 -6.11 -19.53
N GLU A 71 -0.58 -5.92 -19.08
CA GLU A 71 -1.37 -4.73 -19.39
C GLU A 71 -0.85 -3.50 -18.62
N ILE A 72 -0.51 -3.63 -17.34
CA ILE A 72 0.12 -2.55 -16.56
C ILE A 72 1.44 -2.09 -17.21
N LYS A 73 2.23 -3.03 -17.73
CA LYS A 73 3.46 -2.73 -18.48
C LYS A 73 3.20 -1.97 -19.78
N LEU A 74 2.07 -2.22 -20.45
CA LEU A 74 1.69 -1.50 -21.66
C LEU A 74 1.22 -0.07 -21.34
N LEU A 75 0.45 0.10 -20.27
CA LEU A 75 0.00 1.40 -19.79
C LEU A 75 1.18 2.31 -19.41
N ASN A 76 2.26 1.73 -18.87
CA ASN A 76 3.38 2.47 -18.30
C ASN A 76 4.76 2.05 -18.84
N LYS A 77 4.87 1.93 -20.18
CA LYS A 77 6.11 1.52 -20.88
C LYS A 77 7.37 2.26 -20.41
N GLY A 78 7.28 3.56 -20.16
CA GLY A 78 8.39 4.38 -19.69
C GLY A 78 8.93 3.90 -18.34
N LEU A 79 8.03 3.78 -17.35
CA LEU A 79 8.32 3.29 -16.02
C LEU A 79 8.82 1.84 -16.06
N THR A 80 8.13 0.94 -16.76
CA THR A 80 8.54 -0.47 -16.81
C THR A 80 9.93 -0.62 -17.42
N ALA A 81 10.28 0.22 -18.40
CA ALA A 81 11.64 0.29 -18.93
C ALA A 81 12.64 0.83 -17.89
N ASP A 82 12.27 1.78 -17.01
CA ASP A 82 13.12 2.23 -15.90
C ASP A 82 13.37 1.12 -14.90
N ILE A 83 12.31 0.43 -14.46
CA ILE A 83 12.38 -0.70 -13.53
C ILE A 83 13.27 -1.81 -14.11
N SER A 84 12.99 -2.24 -15.35
CA SER A 84 13.79 -3.27 -16.02
C SER A 84 15.26 -2.85 -16.15
N SER A 85 15.53 -1.57 -16.45
CA SER A 85 16.89 -1.07 -16.51
C SER A 85 17.60 -1.09 -15.15
N LEU A 86 16.90 -0.75 -14.07
CA LEU A 86 17.43 -0.75 -12.70
C LEU A 86 17.70 -2.17 -12.18
N LEU A 87 16.81 -3.13 -12.50
CA LEU A 87 16.94 -4.52 -12.06
C LEU A 87 17.90 -5.34 -12.93
N SER A 88 18.21 -4.89 -14.14
CA SER A 88 19.15 -5.63 -15.00
C SER A 88 20.57 -5.66 -14.40
N GLY A 89 21.17 -6.86 -14.41
CA GLY A 89 22.51 -7.10 -13.86
C GLY A 89 22.58 -7.10 -12.33
N THR A 90 21.43 -7.12 -11.65
CA THR A 90 21.40 -7.23 -10.19
C THR A 90 21.43 -8.71 -9.77
N PRO A 91 22.12 -9.05 -8.67
CA PRO A 91 22.05 -10.38 -8.12
C PRO A 91 20.63 -10.70 -7.64
N ASP A 92 20.27 -11.99 -7.67
CA ASP A 92 19.01 -12.49 -7.14
C ASP A 92 19.09 -12.57 -5.62
N ILE A 93 18.85 -11.43 -4.98
CA ILE A 93 18.86 -11.23 -3.53
C ILE A 93 17.74 -10.27 -3.14
N GLU A 94 17.34 -10.34 -1.87
CA GLU A 94 16.44 -9.36 -1.26
C GLU A 94 16.90 -7.93 -1.57
N SER A 95 15.98 -7.13 -2.10
CA SER A 95 16.26 -5.76 -2.51
C SER A 95 15.04 -4.85 -2.37
N LEU A 96 15.27 -3.54 -2.33
CA LEU A 96 14.22 -2.54 -2.26
C LEU A 96 14.19 -1.69 -3.53
N LEU A 97 13.01 -1.52 -4.11
CA LEU A 97 12.72 -0.54 -5.15
C LEU A 97 11.84 0.57 -4.55
N CYS A 98 12.39 1.78 -4.46
CA CYS A 98 11.72 2.95 -3.90
C CYS A 98 11.25 3.89 -5.02
N VAL A 99 10.04 4.43 -4.87
CA VAL A 99 9.52 5.52 -5.71
C VAL A 99 9.51 6.80 -4.91
N THR A 100 10.21 7.82 -5.38
CA THR A 100 10.36 9.10 -4.68
C THR A 100 9.93 10.26 -5.57
N LYS A 101 9.09 11.15 -5.04
CA LYS A 101 8.72 12.40 -5.69
C LYS A 101 9.85 13.42 -5.58
N VAL A 102 10.31 13.94 -6.71
CA VAL A 102 11.36 14.96 -6.80
C VAL A 102 10.85 16.15 -7.62
N GLY A 103 10.52 17.26 -6.95
CA GLY A 103 9.94 18.43 -7.59
C GLY A 103 8.63 18.09 -8.30
N LYS A 104 8.59 18.27 -9.63
CA LYS A 104 7.44 17.91 -10.48
C LYS A 104 7.45 16.47 -11.00
N ASN A 105 8.53 15.72 -10.77
CA ASN A 105 8.61 14.32 -11.18
C ASN A 105 8.15 13.41 -10.04
N PRO A 106 6.96 12.78 -10.12
CA PRO A 106 6.44 11.94 -9.04
C PRO A 106 7.10 10.55 -8.96
N GLY A 107 7.88 10.14 -9.98
CA GLY A 107 8.24 8.73 -10.19
C GLY A 107 9.74 8.44 -10.26
N VAL A 108 10.58 9.16 -9.51
CA VAL A 108 12.03 8.87 -9.51
C VAL A 108 12.29 7.56 -8.78
N LEU A 109 12.92 6.61 -9.46
CA LEU A 109 13.17 5.27 -8.93
C LEU A 109 14.57 5.13 -8.34
N THR A 110 14.67 4.41 -7.21
CA THR A 110 15.93 3.99 -6.57
C THR A 110 15.86 2.51 -6.19
N HIS A 111 16.80 1.71 -6.66
CA HIS A 111 16.99 0.30 -6.30
C HIS A 111 18.15 0.15 -5.31
N ILE A 112 17.94 -0.64 -4.26
CA ILE A 112 18.86 -0.80 -3.13
C ILE A 112 19.03 -2.29 -2.85
N TYR A 113 20.27 -2.76 -2.75
CA TYR A 113 20.56 -4.15 -2.41
C TYR A 113 21.92 -4.30 -1.72
N LYS A 114 22.10 -5.39 -0.97
CA LYS A 114 23.32 -5.66 -0.20
C LYS A 114 24.31 -6.55 -0.97
N ALA A 115 24.93 -5.98 -1.99
CA ALA A 115 26.04 -6.59 -2.71
C ALA A 115 26.87 -5.48 -3.39
N PRO A 116 28.15 -5.70 -3.73
CA PRO A 116 28.89 -4.76 -4.57
C PRO A 116 28.21 -4.59 -5.93
N LEU A 117 28.38 -3.40 -6.52
CA LEU A 117 27.95 -3.16 -7.90
C LEU A 117 28.78 -4.06 -8.83
N ASP A 118 28.14 -4.65 -9.84
CA ASP A 118 28.86 -5.42 -10.84
C ASP A 118 29.93 -4.53 -11.51
N SER A 119 31.17 -5.03 -11.52
CA SER A 119 32.31 -4.41 -12.19
C SER A 119 32.04 -4.02 -13.65
N THR A 120 31.17 -4.76 -14.36
CA THR A 120 30.78 -4.42 -15.75
C THR A 120 30.06 -3.07 -15.83
N LEU A 121 29.32 -2.70 -14.78
CA LEU A 121 28.58 -1.44 -14.65
C LEU A 121 29.46 -0.29 -14.15
N MET A 122 30.68 -0.58 -13.68
CA MET A 122 31.64 0.40 -13.16
C MET A 122 32.60 0.97 -14.23
N ASN A 123 32.57 0.45 -15.46
CA ASN A 123 33.50 0.84 -16.52
C ASN A 123 33.15 2.18 -17.21
N GLY A 124 32.13 2.89 -16.71
CA GLY A 124 31.64 4.15 -17.25
C GLY A 124 32.28 5.40 -16.62
N PRO A 125 31.85 6.60 -17.05
CA PRO A 125 32.24 7.84 -16.38
C PRO A 125 31.77 7.84 -14.92
N SER A 126 32.48 8.55 -14.06
CA SER A 126 32.08 8.76 -12.68
C SER A 126 32.30 10.21 -12.24
N ILE A 127 31.61 10.59 -11.18
CA ILE A 127 31.78 11.87 -10.51
C ILE A 127 32.12 11.63 -9.04
N GLU A 128 32.94 12.49 -8.47
CA GLU A 128 33.18 12.49 -7.03
C GLU A 128 32.18 13.44 -6.35
N TYR A 129 31.46 12.93 -5.36
CA TYR A 129 30.58 13.72 -4.51
C TYR A 129 30.83 13.35 -3.04
N SER A 130 31.17 14.35 -2.22
CA SER A 130 31.45 14.16 -0.79
C SER A 130 32.42 13.00 -0.49
N LYS A 131 33.50 12.87 -1.28
CA LYS A 131 34.52 11.81 -1.19
C LYS A 131 34.04 10.39 -1.55
N MET A 132 32.85 10.28 -2.14
CA MET A 132 32.29 9.04 -2.67
C MET A 132 32.22 9.11 -4.19
N GLN A 133 32.43 7.98 -4.85
CA GLN A 133 32.32 7.89 -6.30
C GLN A 133 30.89 7.52 -6.70
N ILE A 134 30.27 8.34 -7.55
CA ILE A 134 29.01 8.04 -8.21
C ILE A 134 29.33 7.60 -9.64
N ASN A 135 29.03 6.34 -9.97
CA ASN A 135 29.18 5.80 -11.31
C ASN A 135 27.97 6.20 -12.17
N ILE A 136 28.25 6.56 -13.42
CA ILE A 136 27.25 6.98 -14.40
C ILE A 136 27.18 5.93 -15.50
N GLU A 137 26.07 5.21 -15.54
CA GLU A 137 25.77 4.20 -16.53
C GLU A 137 24.91 4.81 -17.64
N LYS A 138 25.50 5.00 -18.83
CA LYS A 138 24.77 5.50 -20.01
C LYS A 138 24.24 4.32 -20.83
N ARG A 139 22.92 4.21 -20.91
CA ARG A 139 22.20 3.31 -21.83
C ARG A 139 21.58 4.11 -22.97
N ALA A 140 21.17 3.42 -24.03
CA ALA A 140 20.75 4.04 -25.30
C ALA A 140 19.82 5.27 -25.14
N ALA A 141 18.90 5.27 -24.17
CA ALA A 141 18.00 6.40 -23.90
C ALA A 141 17.94 6.83 -22.42
N LYS A 142 18.77 6.25 -21.54
CA LYS A 142 18.63 6.44 -20.08
C LYS A 142 19.99 6.54 -19.40
N VAL A 143 20.05 7.33 -18.33
CA VAL A 143 21.24 7.47 -17.49
C VAL A 143 20.89 6.98 -16.09
N LEU A 144 21.65 6.02 -15.59
CA LEU A 144 21.55 5.56 -14.20
C LEU A 144 22.77 6.04 -13.41
N TYR A 145 22.52 6.34 -12.15
CA TYR A 145 23.54 6.77 -11.19
C TYR A 145 23.65 5.71 -10.11
N SER A 146 24.85 5.34 -9.72
CA SER A 146 25.05 4.33 -8.70
C SER A 146 26.23 4.60 -7.79
N THR A 147 26.12 4.13 -6.55
CA THR A 147 27.19 4.20 -5.56
C THR A 147 27.13 2.96 -4.66
N ASN A 148 28.26 2.59 -4.07
CA ASN A 148 28.29 1.59 -3.01
C ASN A 148 28.65 2.29 -1.69
N ILE A 149 27.82 2.14 -0.65
CA ILE A 149 28.02 2.74 0.66
C ILE A 149 27.87 1.63 1.70
N SER A 150 28.91 1.39 2.49
CA SER A 150 28.90 0.38 3.57
C SER A 150 28.45 -1.03 3.12
N GLY A 151 28.77 -1.42 1.88
CA GLY A 151 28.39 -2.72 1.29
C GLY A 151 27.00 -2.76 0.64
N TYR A 152 26.25 -1.66 0.69
CA TYR A 152 24.97 -1.50 0.00
C TYR A 152 25.16 -0.76 -1.31
N THR A 153 24.61 -1.31 -2.38
CA THR A 153 24.57 -0.64 -3.68
C THR A 153 23.24 0.06 -3.84
N LEU A 154 23.31 1.36 -4.14
CA LEU A 154 22.18 2.20 -4.49
C LEU A 154 22.29 2.54 -5.97
N ARG A 155 21.24 2.26 -6.76
CA ARG A 155 21.12 2.60 -8.18
C ARG A 155 19.88 3.46 -8.37
N SER A 156 19.96 4.58 -9.06
CA SER A 156 18.83 5.49 -9.24
C SER A 156 18.76 6.06 -10.65
N THR A 157 17.55 6.42 -11.05
CA THR A 157 17.29 7.26 -12.23
C THR A 157 17.65 8.74 -11.99
N SER A 158 18.04 9.11 -10.77
CA SER A 158 18.39 10.49 -10.40
C SER A 158 19.69 10.57 -9.60
N GLN A 159 20.61 11.40 -10.10
CA GLN A 159 21.84 11.77 -9.39
C GLN A 159 21.53 12.39 -8.02
N LEU A 160 20.52 13.26 -7.97
CA LEU A 160 20.16 14.00 -6.74
C LEU A 160 19.77 13.05 -5.60
N LEU A 161 19.08 11.94 -5.90
CA LEU A 161 18.73 10.96 -4.87
C LEU A 161 19.96 10.23 -4.34
N ILE A 162 20.90 9.87 -5.21
CA ILE A 162 22.18 9.27 -4.79
C ILE A 162 22.98 10.24 -3.91
N GLU A 163 23.10 11.51 -4.32
CA GLU A 163 23.75 12.56 -3.53
C GLU A 163 23.11 12.76 -2.15
N ASN A 164 21.77 12.72 -2.08
CA ASN A 164 21.03 12.81 -0.83
C ASN A 164 21.26 11.60 0.10
N CYS A 165 21.32 10.39 -0.44
CA CYS A 165 21.64 9.19 0.35
C CYS A 165 23.08 9.26 0.88
N ILE A 166 24.06 9.68 0.07
CA ILE A 166 25.44 9.91 0.51
C ILE A 166 25.47 10.93 1.65
N ARG A 167 24.84 12.10 1.47
CA ARG A 167 24.80 13.16 2.49
C ARG A 167 24.18 12.67 3.80
N THR A 168 23.06 11.96 3.73
CA THR A 168 22.35 11.43 4.91
C THR A 168 23.22 10.42 5.68
N SER A 169 23.89 9.51 4.96
CA SER A 169 24.76 8.50 5.58
C SER A 169 25.96 9.11 6.33
N GLN A 170 26.53 10.20 5.82
CA GLN A 170 27.68 10.88 6.43
C GLN A 170 27.31 11.74 7.64
N GLN A 171 26.05 12.16 7.73
CA GLN A 171 25.56 12.98 8.85
C GLN A 171 25.25 12.17 10.11
N ASN A 172 25.40 10.83 10.09
CA ASN A 172 24.93 9.90 11.13
C ASN A 172 23.44 10.13 11.51
N SER A 173 22.69 10.88 10.70
CA SER A 173 21.25 10.91 10.78
C SER A 173 20.80 9.59 10.17
N THR A 174 20.35 8.66 11.01
CA THR A 174 19.57 7.52 10.52
C THR A 174 18.51 8.04 9.56
N SER A 175 18.26 7.31 8.46
CA SER A 175 17.07 7.57 7.66
C SER A 175 15.88 7.78 8.60
N ASN A 176 15.03 8.78 8.32
CA ASN A 176 13.89 9.17 9.15
C ASN A 176 12.78 8.09 9.15
N THR A 177 13.15 6.81 9.01
CA THR A 177 12.30 5.65 9.14
C THR A 177 11.68 5.66 10.52
N THR A 178 10.43 6.10 10.58
CA THR A 178 9.70 6.31 11.83
C THR A 178 9.55 4.99 12.57
N LYS A 179 9.29 5.06 13.88
CA LYS A 179 8.92 3.88 14.66
C LYS A 179 7.76 3.13 14.00
N LEU A 180 6.78 3.86 13.46
CA LEU A 180 5.64 3.32 12.74
C LEU A 180 6.04 2.50 11.52
N PHE A 181 6.92 3.04 10.65
CA PHE A 181 7.44 2.29 9.50
C PHE A 181 8.13 1.01 9.95
N LYS A 182 9.00 1.06 10.96
CA LYS A 182 9.70 -0.15 11.42
C LYS A 182 8.73 -1.20 11.98
N THR A 183 7.68 -0.76 12.65
CA THR A 183 6.62 -1.65 13.15
C THR A 183 5.88 -2.32 12.01
N ILE A 184 5.45 -1.57 10.99
CA ILE A 184 4.67 -2.13 9.88
C ILE A 184 5.54 -2.95 8.92
N TYR A 185 6.80 -2.55 8.70
CA TYR A 185 7.75 -3.30 7.90
C TYR A 185 8.05 -4.67 8.51
N ALA A 186 8.04 -4.77 9.84
CA ALA A 186 8.24 -6.04 10.54
C ALA A 186 7.04 -7.01 10.44
N THR A 187 5.91 -6.58 9.87
CA THR A 187 4.74 -7.46 9.66
C THR A 187 4.71 -8.08 8.27
N LEU A 188 5.62 -7.70 7.38
CA LEU A 188 5.70 -8.26 6.03
C LEU A 188 6.01 -9.74 6.07
N ASP A 189 5.38 -10.50 5.17
CA ASP A 189 5.70 -11.90 4.95
C ASP A 189 6.93 -12.02 4.05
N PRO A 190 8.10 -12.47 4.55
CA PRO A 190 9.29 -12.64 3.72
C PRO A 190 9.16 -13.76 2.68
N ASP A 191 8.17 -14.67 2.81
CA ASP A 191 7.92 -15.73 1.85
C ASP A 191 7.10 -15.25 0.64
N ALA A 192 6.42 -14.10 0.75
CA ALA A 192 5.74 -13.49 -0.39
C ALA A 192 6.77 -13.01 -1.43
N PRO A 193 6.56 -13.21 -2.75
CA PRO A 193 7.52 -12.79 -3.77
C PRO A 193 7.87 -11.29 -3.72
N ILE A 194 6.88 -10.47 -3.35
CA ILE A 194 6.98 -9.02 -3.28
C ILE A 194 6.21 -8.53 -2.06
N ASN A 195 6.80 -7.59 -1.32
CA ASN A 195 6.08 -6.79 -0.35
C ASN A 195 6.04 -5.33 -0.81
N ILE A 196 4.94 -4.65 -0.54
CA ILE A 196 4.70 -3.28 -0.95
C ILE A 196 4.33 -2.46 0.28
N LEU A 197 5.13 -1.44 0.57
CA LEU A 197 4.76 -0.40 1.51
C LEU A 197 4.43 0.88 0.76
N VAL A 198 3.26 1.44 1.03
CA VAL A 198 2.82 2.73 0.51
C VAL A 198 2.48 3.68 1.63
N GLN A 199 2.81 4.94 1.43
CA GLN A 199 2.43 6.06 2.29
C GLN A 199 1.64 7.10 1.47
N PRO A 200 1.14 8.19 2.08
CA PRO A 200 0.13 9.08 1.47
C PRO A 200 0.53 9.71 0.15
N GLN A 201 -0.48 10.21 -0.58
CA GLN A 201 -0.39 10.80 -1.93
C GLN A 201 -0.08 9.76 -3.02
N VAL A 202 -0.42 8.50 -2.73
CA VAL A 202 -0.22 7.38 -3.64
C VAL A 202 -1.38 7.21 -4.60
N GLU A 203 -2.57 7.70 -4.28
CA GLU A 203 -3.78 7.53 -5.09
C GLU A 203 -3.61 8.16 -6.48
N GLU A 204 -3.10 9.40 -6.55
CA GLU A 204 -2.75 10.06 -7.81
C GLU A 204 -1.70 9.24 -8.59
N LEU A 205 -0.74 8.64 -7.87
CA LEU A 205 0.29 7.81 -8.47
C LEU A 205 -0.28 6.47 -8.97
N ILE A 206 -1.20 5.82 -8.25
CA ILE A 206 -1.89 4.60 -8.69
C ILE A 206 -2.72 4.90 -9.94
N GLU A 207 -3.51 5.98 -9.94
CA GLU A 207 -4.31 6.37 -11.10
C GLU A 207 -3.45 6.68 -12.33
N THR A 208 -2.26 7.27 -12.10
CA THR A 208 -1.28 7.53 -13.16
C THR A 208 -0.61 6.25 -13.67
N MET A 209 -0.27 5.33 -12.77
CA MET A 209 0.63 4.19 -13.04
C MET A 209 -0.09 2.86 -13.33
N ILE A 210 -1.36 2.74 -12.95
CA ILE A 210 -2.17 1.53 -13.11
C ILE A 210 -3.47 1.87 -13.85
N GLY A 211 -4.03 3.06 -13.63
CA GLY A 211 -5.29 3.49 -14.23
C GLY A 211 -6.45 3.46 -13.23
N GLN A 212 -7.69 3.50 -13.72
CA GLN A 212 -8.83 3.44 -12.79
C GLN A 212 -8.98 2.01 -12.26
N THR A 213 -9.27 1.91 -10.97
CA THR A 213 -9.49 0.65 -10.24
C THR A 213 -10.79 0.81 -9.45
N PRO A 214 -11.94 0.42 -10.03
CA PRO A 214 -13.24 0.63 -9.39
C PRO A 214 -13.27 0.02 -7.98
N LEU A 215 -13.81 0.79 -7.04
CA LEU A 215 -13.98 0.39 -5.63
C LEU A 215 -12.68 -0.01 -4.91
N MET A 216 -11.51 0.34 -5.44
CA MET A 216 -10.25 0.14 -4.73
C MET A 216 -10.32 0.80 -3.34
N PRO A 217 -9.92 0.10 -2.26
CA PRO A 217 -9.90 0.66 -0.92
C PRO A 217 -9.11 1.96 -0.86
N LYS A 218 -9.53 2.87 0.03
CA LYS A 218 -8.75 4.07 0.34
C LYS A 218 -7.42 3.67 0.98
N VAL A 219 -6.40 4.50 0.80
CA VAL A 219 -5.09 4.30 1.43
C VAL A 219 -5.00 5.20 2.66
N SER A 220 -4.44 4.70 3.75
CA SER A 220 -4.25 5.50 4.97
C SER A 220 -3.26 6.64 4.74
N HIS A 221 -3.42 7.71 5.54
CA HIS A 221 -2.46 8.80 5.66
C HIS A 221 -1.16 8.40 6.40
N ASP A 222 -1.07 7.16 6.85
CA ASP A 222 0.13 6.56 7.41
C ASP A 222 0.67 5.49 6.45
N TRP A 223 1.49 4.55 6.95
CA TRP A 223 2.00 3.46 6.13
C TRP A 223 0.98 2.32 6.02
N ASN A 224 0.93 1.74 4.83
CA ASN A 224 0.13 0.57 4.49
C ASN A 224 1.09 -0.46 3.93
N ALA A 225 1.04 -1.69 4.42
CA ALA A 225 1.95 -2.76 4.04
C ALA A 225 1.14 -3.93 3.48
N TYR A 226 1.54 -4.41 2.30
CA TYR A 226 0.86 -5.47 1.58
C TYR A 226 1.86 -6.50 1.09
N ASP A 227 1.52 -7.77 1.27
CA ASP A 227 2.19 -8.93 0.71
C ASP A 227 1.48 -9.27 -0.61
N LEU A 228 2.24 -9.31 -1.71
CA LEU A 228 1.71 -9.60 -3.04
C LEU A 228 2.08 -11.02 -3.45
N ASN A 229 1.06 -11.82 -3.71
CA ASN A 229 1.20 -13.16 -4.28
C ASN A 229 0.65 -13.20 -5.70
N PHE A 230 1.34 -13.93 -6.57
CA PHE A 230 0.92 -14.11 -7.96
C PHE A 230 -0.04 -15.28 -8.07
N GLU A 231 -1.08 -15.11 -8.88
CA GLU A 231 -2.11 -16.12 -9.15
C GLU A 231 -2.16 -16.42 -10.64
N GLU A 232 -2.73 -17.56 -11.05
CA GLU A 232 -2.74 -18.00 -12.45
C GLU A 232 -3.20 -16.94 -13.46
N SER A 233 -4.19 -16.11 -13.08
CA SER A 233 -4.77 -15.06 -13.93
C SER A 233 -4.97 -13.72 -13.19
N GLY A 234 -4.14 -13.45 -12.19
CA GLY A 234 -4.23 -12.24 -11.39
C GLY A 234 -3.16 -12.16 -10.30
N PHE A 235 -3.48 -11.45 -9.22
CA PHE A 235 -2.65 -11.38 -8.03
C PHE A 235 -3.54 -11.13 -6.81
N SER A 236 -3.04 -11.47 -5.63
CA SER A 236 -3.65 -11.19 -4.34
C SER A 236 -2.78 -10.20 -3.55
N LEU A 237 -3.44 -9.42 -2.69
CA LEU A 237 -2.79 -8.52 -1.73
C LEU A 237 -3.41 -8.76 -0.36
N ASP A 238 -2.61 -9.19 0.60
CA ASP A 238 -2.97 -9.27 2.01
C ASP A 238 -2.08 -8.31 2.80
N GLY A 239 -2.61 -7.63 3.81
CA GLY A 239 -1.84 -6.58 4.42
C GLY A 239 -2.38 -6.01 5.70
N LEU A 240 -1.58 -5.15 6.31
CA LEU A 240 -1.90 -4.38 7.50
C LEU A 240 -1.75 -2.90 7.20
N VAL A 241 -2.70 -2.13 7.73
CA VAL A 241 -2.69 -0.67 7.67
C VAL A 241 -2.48 -0.16 9.08
N ALA A 242 -1.49 0.71 9.27
CA ALA A 242 -1.24 1.34 10.55
C ALA A 242 -1.90 2.71 10.58
N ILE A 243 -2.76 2.98 11.57
CA ILE A 243 -3.42 4.29 11.73
C ILE A 243 -2.98 4.91 13.05
N GLN A 244 -2.04 5.83 13.00
CA GLN A 244 -1.53 6.53 14.17
C GLN A 244 -2.45 7.69 14.55
N ASP A 245 -2.72 8.59 13.61
CA ASP A 245 -3.71 9.67 13.76
C ASP A 245 -4.97 9.34 12.95
N SER A 246 -6.08 9.07 13.65
CA SER A 246 -7.35 8.77 12.98
C SER A 246 -8.07 10.02 12.49
N LEU A 247 -7.68 11.22 12.94
CA LEU A 247 -8.32 12.46 12.52
C LEU A 247 -7.87 12.83 11.10
N GLY A 248 -8.82 12.81 10.17
CA GLY A 248 -8.55 13.13 8.77
C GLY A 248 -8.03 11.96 7.94
N ASP A 249 -7.64 10.83 8.56
CA ASP A 249 -7.26 9.62 7.84
C ASP A 249 -8.47 9.01 7.09
N PRO A 250 -8.34 8.62 5.81
CA PRO A 250 -9.43 8.03 5.03
C PRO A 250 -9.98 6.72 5.59
N LEU A 251 -9.17 5.97 6.33
CA LEU A 251 -9.50 4.72 7.01
C LEU A 251 -9.67 4.89 8.52
N GLY A 252 -9.48 6.11 9.05
CA GLY A 252 -9.57 6.41 10.49
C GLY A 252 -10.89 6.01 11.14
N ILE A 253 -11.99 6.03 10.39
CA ILE A 253 -13.33 5.59 10.82
C ILE A 253 -13.34 4.09 11.18
N LEU A 254 -12.51 3.29 10.51
CA LEU A 254 -12.47 1.84 10.62
C LEU A 254 -11.38 1.33 11.58
N LYS A 255 -10.67 2.23 12.27
CA LYS A 255 -9.48 1.89 13.06
C LYS A 255 -9.72 0.80 14.12
N GLU A 256 -10.85 0.87 14.82
CA GLU A 256 -11.19 -0.05 15.92
C GLU A 256 -12.00 -1.26 15.44
N ASN A 257 -12.15 -1.43 14.12
CA ASN A 257 -12.99 -2.44 13.54
C ASN A 257 -12.26 -3.78 13.38
N GLU A 258 -12.85 -4.85 13.91
CA GLU A 258 -12.22 -6.17 13.86
C GLU A 258 -12.46 -6.86 12.50
N ALA A 259 -11.53 -7.75 12.15
CA ALA A 259 -11.65 -8.55 10.94
C ALA A 259 -12.76 -9.61 11.10
N HIS A 260 -13.66 -9.68 10.12
CA HIS A 260 -14.78 -10.61 10.10
C HIS A 260 -14.88 -11.35 8.78
N LYS A 261 -15.72 -12.40 8.74
CA LYS A 261 -16.02 -13.11 7.50
C LYS A 261 -16.91 -12.24 6.62
N ILE A 262 -16.66 -12.29 5.31
CA ILE A 262 -17.47 -11.60 4.30
C ILE A 262 -18.73 -12.42 4.02
N LEU A 263 -19.89 -11.76 4.08
CA LEU A 263 -21.20 -12.35 3.79
C LEU A 263 -21.82 -11.74 2.52
N LEU A 264 -21.46 -10.50 2.16
CA LEU A 264 -22.03 -9.81 1.00
C LEU A 264 -21.64 -10.42 -0.36
N ASP A 265 -20.63 -11.28 -0.40
CA ASP A 265 -20.30 -12.06 -1.59
C ASP A 265 -21.39 -13.08 -1.97
N GLN A 266 -22.31 -13.38 -1.04
CA GLN A 266 -23.47 -14.23 -1.29
C GLN A 266 -24.52 -13.59 -2.19
N LEU A 267 -24.56 -12.26 -2.24
CA LEU A 267 -25.51 -11.49 -3.04
C LEU A 267 -24.87 -10.84 -4.27
N THR A 268 -23.54 -10.71 -4.26
CA THR A 268 -22.80 -10.03 -5.32
C THR A 268 -22.85 -10.82 -6.62
N PRO A 269 -23.41 -10.25 -7.72
CA PRO A 269 -23.39 -10.88 -9.03
C PRO A 269 -21.97 -11.24 -9.47
N ASP A 270 -21.77 -12.43 -10.03
CA ASP A 270 -20.48 -12.83 -10.61
C ASP A 270 -20.10 -12.07 -11.90
N SER A 271 -21.06 -11.34 -12.46
CA SER A 271 -20.90 -10.40 -13.58
C SER A 271 -20.44 -9.01 -13.15
N SER A 272 -20.27 -8.76 -11.85
CA SER A 272 -19.72 -7.50 -11.34
C SER A 272 -18.27 -7.29 -11.75
N SER A 273 -17.88 -6.05 -12.03
CA SER A 273 -16.50 -5.71 -12.37
C SER A 273 -15.64 -5.54 -11.12
N SER A 274 -16.25 -5.12 -10.00
CA SER A 274 -15.59 -5.02 -8.71
C SER A 274 -16.59 -5.10 -7.55
N PHE A 275 -16.08 -5.54 -6.41
CA PHE A 275 -16.78 -5.69 -5.15
C PHE A 275 -15.88 -5.21 -4.01
N LEU A 276 -16.42 -4.35 -3.15
CA LEU A 276 -15.78 -3.92 -1.90
C LEU A 276 -16.73 -4.28 -0.75
N SER A 277 -16.21 -4.94 0.28
CA SER A 277 -16.93 -5.20 1.52
C SER A 277 -16.12 -4.75 2.72
N ILE A 278 -16.80 -4.12 3.67
CA ILE A 278 -16.27 -3.66 4.94
C ILE A 278 -17.21 -4.24 6.01
N PRO A 279 -16.83 -5.36 6.65
CA PRO A 279 -17.50 -5.81 7.86
C PRO A 279 -17.42 -4.74 8.94
N LEU A 280 -18.34 -4.73 9.88
CA LEU A 280 -18.40 -3.79 11.00
C LEU A 280 -18.70 -4.57 12.28
N ASN A 281 -18.01 -4.27 13.39
CA ASN A 281 -18.41 -4.76 14.72
C ASN A 281 -19.87 -4.38 14.99
N ASN A 282 -20.15 -3.08 14.81
CA ASN A 282 -21.44 -2.44 14.76
C ASN A 282 -21.22 -1.03 14.17
N ALA A 283 -22.02 -0.60 13.20
CA ALA A 283 -21.87 0.74 12.62
C ALA A 283 -21.95 1.88 13.65
N LEU A 284 -22.71 1.70 14.75
CA LEU A 284 -22.80 2.70 15.82
C LEU A 284 -21.47 2.92 16.54
N GLU A 285 -20.60 1.91 16.63
CA GLU A 285 -19.28 2.06 17.26
C GLU A 285 -18.37 3.00 16.44
N THR A 286 -18.63 3.13 15.14
CA THR A 286 -17.89 4.02 14.24
C THR A 286 -18.43 5.45 14.24
N GLU A 287 -19.57 5.73 14.89
CA GLU A 287 -20.27 7.02 14.80
C GLU A 287 -19.42 8.19 15.29
N ASP A 288 -18.70 8.02 16.42
CA ASP A 288 -17.87 9.10 16.96
C ASP A 288 -16.65 9.38 16.07
N ALA A 289 -16.03 8.34 15.50
CA ALA A 289 -14.95 8.51 14.53
C ALA A 289 -15.46 9.19 13.25
N PHE A 290 -16.65 8.82 12.77
CA PHE A 290 -17.30 9.46 11.63
C PHE A 290 -17.64 10.93 11.89
N LYS A 291 -18.15 11.28 13.08
CA LYS A 291 -18.37 12.69 13.48
C LYS A 291 -17.09 13.51 13.40
N GLN A 292 -15.98 12.97 13.91
CA GLN A 292 -14.70 13.66 13.84
C GLN A 292 -14.22 13.82 12.40
N TRP A 293 -14.40 12.79 11.56
CA TRP A 293 -14.07 12.84 10.14
C TRP A 293 -14.88 13.91 9.40
N VAL A 294 -16.18 14.00 9.63
CA VAL A 294 -17.08 15.02 9.04
C VAL A 294 -16.65 16.43 9.44
N LEU A 295 -16.34 16.64 10.72
CA LEU A 295 -15.87 17.94 11.23
C LEU A 295 -14.53 18.33 10.60
N HIS A 296 -13.58 17.38 10.50
CA HIS A 296 -12.27 17.63 9.90
C HIS A 296 -12.37 18.02 8.41
N HIS A 297 -13.25 17.35 7.66
CA HIS A 297 -13.42 17.57 6.22
C HIS A 297 -14.42 18.69 5.88
N ASN A 298 -15.00 19.36 6.88
CA ASN A 298 -16.03 20.40 6.70
C ASN A 298 -17.22 19.94 5.85
N VAL A 299 -17.65 18.68 6.00
CA VAL A 299 -18.78 18.15 5.24
C VAL A 299 -20.09 18.74 5.78
N PRO A 300 -20.96 19.33 4.94
CA PRO A 300 -22.16 20.02 5.39
C PRO A 300 -23.28 19.04 5.75
N LEU A 301 -23.25 18.49 6.96
CA LEU A 301 -24.33 17.68 7.54
C LEU A 301 -24.99 18.39 8.72
N ALA A 302 -26.32 18.49 8.71
CA ALA A 302 -27.08 19.15 9.77
C ALA A 302 -27.10 18.34 11.08
N GLN A 303 -27.12 17.01 10.98
CA GLN A 303 -27.06 16.08 12.09
C GLN A 303 -26.33 14.82 11.63
N ILE A 304 -25.62 14.17 12.55
CA ILE A 304 -24.93 12.89 12.31
C ILE A 304 -25.52 11.86 13.27
N ASN A 305 -26.18 10.83 12.73
CA ASN A 305 -26.83 9.78 13.51
C ASN A 305 -26.87 8.44 12.75
N LEU A 306 -25.92 7.55 13.05
CA LEU A 306 -25.83 6.24 12.42
C LEU A 306 -26.78 5.21 13.04
N LYS A 307 -27.79 5.62 13.83
CA LYS A 307 -28.80 4.71 14.38
C LYS A 307 -29.50 3.88 13.31
N ALA A 308 -29.64 4.39 12.09
CA ALA A 308 -30.21 3.63 10.98
C ALA A 308 -29.38 2.39 10.58
N LEU A 309 -28.12 2.33 10.99
CA LEU A 309 -27.19 1.23 10.77
C LEU A 309 -26.95 0.41 12.05
N SER A 310 -27.77 0.59 13.10
CA SER A 310 -27.55 -0.02 14.43
C SER A 310 -27.48 -1.54 14.46
N THR A 311 -28.02 -2.20 13.44
CA THR A 311 -28.03 -3.66 13.28
C THR A 311 -27.19 -4.14 12.10
N VAL A 312 -26.52 -3.20 11.41
CA VAL A 312 -25.65 -3.48 10.27
C VAL A 312 -24.26 -3.84 10.76
N ASP A 313 -23.79 -4.99 10.30
CA ASP A 313 -22.47 -5.58 10.61
C ASP A 313 -21.63 -5.84 9.36
N GLU A 314 -22.13 -5.49 8.17
CA GLU A 314 -21.35 -5.45 6.92
C GLU A 314 -21.97 -4.45 5.95
N ILE A 315 -21.13 -3.59 5.37
CA ILE A 315 -21.49 -2.66 4.30
C ILE A 315 -20.64 -2.97 3.08
N GLY A 316 -21.22 -2.92 1.89
CA GLY A 316 -20.49 -3.24 0.67
C GLY A 316 -20.97 -2.48 -0.56
N TRP A 317 -20.12 -2.47 -1.57
CA TRP A 317 -20.35 -1.83 -2.86
C TRP A 317 -20.10 -2.83 -3.96
N ILE A 318 -20.96 -2.80 -4.98
CA ILE A 318 -20.76 -3.56 -6.22
C ILE A 318 -20.68 -2.56 -7.36
N GLN A 319 -19.65 -2.69 -8.19
CA GLN A 319 -19.58 -2.02 -9.49
C GLN A 319 -20.20 -2.96 -10.53
N LEU A 320 -21.37 -2.58 -11.04
CA LEU A 320 -22.10 -3.33 -12.06
C LEU A 320 -22.26 -2.45 -13.30
N GLY A 321 -21.44 -2.73 -14.33
CA GLY A 321 -21.30 -1.80 -15.45
C GLY A 321 -20.80 -0.43 -14.95
N SER A 322 -21.51 0.64 -15.30
CA SER A 322 -21.21 2.00 -14.83
C SER A 322 -21.87 2.35 -13.49
N GLU A 323 -22.76 1.50 -12.96
CA GLU A 323 -23.50 1.78 -11.73
C GLU A 323 -22.83 1.20 -10.49
N ARG A 324 -23.02 1.88 -9.36
CA ARG A 324 -22.64 1.40 -8.03
C ARG A 324 -23.88 1.03 -7.24
N ILE A 325 -23.88 -0.17 -6.69
CA ILE A 325 -24.92 -0.70 -5.82
C ILE A 325 -24.37 -0.70 -4.39
N LEU A 326 -25.16 -0.22 -3.44
CA LEU A 326 -24.84 -0.28 -2.02
C LEU A 326 -25.56 -1.47 -1.39
N LEU A 327 -24.83 -2.23 -0.59
CA LEU A 327 -25.29 -3.42 0.11
C LEU A 327 -25.10 -3.26 1.61
N PHE A 328 -26.02 -3.85 2.37
CA PHE A 328 -25.87 -4.06 3.79
C PHE A 328 -26.25 -5.49 4.16
N HIS A 329 -25.49 -6.11 5.05
CA HIS A 329 -25.96 -7.24 5.84
C HIS A 329 -26.39 -6.72 7.22
N SER A 330 -27.48 -7.27 7.75
CA SER A 330 -28.00 -6.90 9.06
C SER A 330 -28.28 -8.14 9.90
N GLN A 331 -27.91 -8.07 11.18
CA GLN A 331 -28.27 -9.08 12.18
C GLN A 331 -29.76 -9.03 12.57
N ASN A 332 -30.48 -7.99 12.14
CA ASN A 332 -31.93 -7.85 12.32
C ASN A 332 -32.54 -7.20 11.07
N GLU A 333 -33.05 -8.04 10.16
CA GLU A 333 -33.69 -7.63 8.90
C GLU A 333 -34.81 -6.61 9.12
N ILE A 334 -35.72 -6.90 10.06
CA ILE A 334 -36.92 -6.09 10.31
C ILE A 334 -36.52 -4.67 10.72
N GLN A 335 -35.63 -4.55 11.71
CA GLN A 335 -35.19 -3.25 12.21
C GLN A 335 -34.40 -2.47 11.14
N ALA A 336 -33.54 -3.14 10.37
CA ALA A 336 -32.81 -2.49 9.28
C ALA A 336 -33.76 -2.01 8.18
N GLN A 337 -34.78 -2.79 7.81
CA GLN A 337 -35.78 -2.36 6.84
C GLN A 337 -36.56 -1.14 7.34
N GLU A 338 -37.03 -1.15 8.60
CA GLU A 338 -37.75 -0.02 9.21
C GLU A 338 -36.92 1.27 9.20
N GLN A 339 -35.59 1.16 9.28
CA GLN A 339 -34.70 2.31 9.35
C GLN A 339 -34.17 2.78 7.99
N LEU A 340 -33.82 1.85 7.11
CA LEU A 340 -33.16 2.14 5.82
C LEU A 340 -34.13 2.13 4.63
N LEU A 341 -35.25 1.40 4.75
CA LEU A 341 -36.29 1.32 3.71
C LEU A 341 -37.72 1.47 4.29
N PRO A 342 -38.03 2.57 5.00
CA PRO A 342 -39.32 2.73 5.69
C PRO A 342 -40.51 2.94 4.74
N LYS A 343 -40.28 3.45 3.52
CA LYS A 343 -41.34 3.83 2.58
C LYS A 343 -41.65 2.68 1.63
N LEU A 344 -42.67 1.89 1.95
CA LEU A 344 -43.09 0.73 1.17
C LEU A 344 -44.21 1.05 0.14
N GLU A 345 -44.21 2.27 -0.41
CA GLU A 345 -45.19 2.73 -1.40
C GLU A 345 -44.71 2.45 -2.83
N ASN A 346 -45.64 2.34 -3.79
CA ASN A 346 -45.34 2.09 -5.20
C ASN A 346 -44.46 0.85 -5.44
N ALA A 347 -44.72 -0.20 -4.63
CA ALA A 347 -44.04 -1.47 -4.71
C ALA A 347 -44.07 -2.05 -6.13
N LYS A 348 -42.92 -2.54 -6.58
CA LYS A 348 -42.79 -3.32 -7.81
C LYS A 348 -42.29 -4.70 -7.46
N GLN A 349 -42.63 -5.68 -8.30
CA GLN A 349 -42.25 -7.06 -8.09
C GLN A 349 -41.43 -7.57 -9.27
N TYR A 350 -40.39 -8.33 -8.98
CA TYR A 350 -39.60 -9.04 -9.97
C TYR A 350 -39.11 -10.35 -9.37
N ARG A 351 -39.42 -11.48 -10.03
CA ARG A 351 -39.06 -12.83 -9.58
C ARG A 351 -39.40 -13.09 -8.10
N GLU A 352 -40.63 -12.72 -7.73
CA GLU A 352 -41.18 -12.86 -6.38
C GLU A 352 -40.51 -12.00 -5.30
N VAL A 353 -39.50 -11.18 -5.65
CA VAL A 353 -38.89 -10.19 -4.77
C VAL A 353 -39.54 -8.83 -5.01
N THR A 354 -39.88 -8.14 -3.93
CA THR A 354 -40.50 -6.81 -3.98
C THR A 354 -39.45 -5.73 -3.73
N TYR A 355 -39.43 -4.73 -4.59
CA TYR A 355 -38.53 -3.58 -4.48
C TYR A 355 -39.34 -2.28 -4.59
N TYR A 356 -38.77 -1.22 -4.03
CA TYR A 356 -39.46 0.04 -3.77
C TYR A 356 -38.61 1.22 -4.20
N PRO A 357 -39.21 2.35 -4.58
CA PRO A 357 -38.49 3.61 -4.58
C PRO A 357 -37.90 3.87 -3.19
N ALA A 358 -36.61 4.18 -3.13
CA ALA A 358 -35.87 4.32 -1.87
C ALA A 358 -35.12 5.65 -1.82
N VAL A 359 -35.04 6.23 -0.62
CA VAL A 359 -34.20 7.38 -0.30
C VAL A 359 -33.54 7.08 1.03
N LEU A 360 -32.22 6.89 1.02
CA LEU A 360 -31.44 6.68 2.24
C LEU A 360 -31.26 8.01 2.99
N PRO A 361 -31.09 7.96 4.33
CA PRO A 361 -30.69 9.14 5.10
C PRO A 361 -29.37 9.73 4.59
N ASP A 362 -29.25 11.07 4.60
CA ASP A 362 -28.07 11.77 4.08
C ASP A 362 -26.78 11.39 4.83
N ASP A 363 -26.86 11.20 6.15
CA ASP A 363 -25.72 10.78 6.98
C ASP A 363 -25.26 9.36 6.66
N VAL A 364 -26.17 8.44 6.31
CA VAL A 364 -25.83 7.10 5.80
C VAL A 364 -25.12 7.18 4.45
N LEU A 365 -25.59 8.04 3.54
CA LEU A 365 -24.94 8.23 2.23
C LEU A 365 -23.54 8.83 2.37
N VAL A 366 -23.38 9.83 3.24
CA VAL A 366 -22.06 10.43 3.52
C VAL A 366 -21.15 9.44 4.24
N PHE A 367 -21.67 8.62 5.16
CA PHE A 367 -20.91 7.54 5.79
C PHE A 367 -20.40 6.55 4.74
N ALA A 368 -21.27 6.09 3.84
CA ALA A 368 -20.89 5.19 2.75
C ALA A 368 -19.81 5.81 1.83
N GLU A 369 -19.91 7.09 1.51
CA GLU A 369 -18.88 7.81 0.75
C GLU A 369 -17.55 7.96 1.53
N ALA A 370 -17.63 8.13 2.86
CA ALA A 370 -16.47 8.31 3.71
C ALA A 370 -15.59 7.05 3.82
N ILE A 371 -16.17 5.85 3.84
CA ILE A 371 -15.39 4.60 4.00
C ILE A 371 -15.23 3.79 2.71
N GLY A 372 -16.10 3.98 1.72
CA GLY A 372 -16.06 3.24 0.46
C GLY A 372 -16.20 4.17 -0.73
N GLY A 373 -17.42 4.30 -1.24
CA GLY A 373 -17.69 5.10 -2.43
C GLY A 373 -19.07 5.73 -2.43
N LYS A 374 -19.16 6.89 -3.09
CA LYS A 374 -20.43 7.60 -3.30
C LYS A 374 -21.42 6.75 -4.09
N VAL A 375 -22.66 6.77 -3.63
CA VAL A 375 -23.84 6.17 -4.28
C VAL A 375 -25.02 7.13 -4.26
N MET A 376 -25.95 6.98 -5.19
CA MET A 376 -27.19 7.76 -5.26
C MET A 376 -28.35 6.81 -5.60
N PRO A 377 -28.77 5.97 -4.65
CA PRO A 377 -29.79 4.97 -4.92
C PRO A 377 -31.17 5.63 -5.04
N ASN A 378 -31.97 5.10 -5.97
CA ASN A 378 -33.38 5.46 -6.14
C ASN A 378 -34.31 4.28 -5.83
N TRP A 379 -33.74 3.07 -5.72
CA TRP A 379 -34.47 1.84 -5.50
C TRP A 379 -33.85 1.06 -4.36
N GLY A 380 -34.69 0.35 -3.61
CA GLY A 380 -34.29 -0.50 -2.49
C GLY A 380 -35.07 -1.81 -2.45
N THR A 381 -34.42 -2.88 -2.02
CA THR A 381 -35.06 -4.18 -1.77
C THR A 381 -34.42 -4.87 -0.57
N VAL A 382 -35.19 -5.77 0.05
CA VAL A 382 -34.69 -6.71 1.05
C VAL A 382 -34.69 -8.12 0.45
N ILE A 383 -33.60 -8.85 0.64
CA ILE A 383 -33.43 -10.25 0.21
C ILE A 383 -32.85 -10.99 1.41
N GLU A 384 -33.70 -11.68 2.17
CA GLU A 384 -33.32 -12.26 3.46
C GLU A 384 -32.70 -11.18 4.37
N ASN A 385 -31.52 -11.42 4.94
CA ASN A 385 -30.85 -10.48 5.84
C ASN A 385 -30.07 -9.37 5.10
N PHE A 386 -30.23 -9.26 3.78
CA PHE A 386 -29.52 -8.30 2.95
C PHE A 386 -30.42 -7.17 2.47
N LEU A 387 -29.91 -5.95 2.55
CA LEU A 387 -30.54 -4.78 1.96
C LEU A 387 -29.72 -4.32 0.75
N VAL A 388 -30.40 -4.06 -0.36
CA VAL A 388 -29.79 -3.68 -1.64
C VAL A 388 -30.34 -2.34 -2.08
N PHE A 389 -29.46 -1.41 -2.42
CA PHE A 389 -29.82 -0.08 -2.88
C PHE A 389 -29.11 0.24 -4.20
N ALA A 390 -29.86 0.59 -5.24
CA ALA A 390 -29.32 0.88 -6.56
C ALA A 390 -29.96 2.11 -7.22
N ALA A 391 -29.27 2.68 -8.20
CA ALA A 391 -29.75 3.86 -8.93
C ALA A 391 -30.85 3.51 -9.94
N SER A 392 -30.78 2.33 -10.59
CA SER A 392 -31.74 1.85 -11.58
C SER A 392 -32.49 0.58 -11.16
N GLU A 393 -33.64 0.32 -11.80
CA GLU A 393 -34.35 -0.94 -11.61
C GLU A 393 -33.58 -2.11 -12.24
N GLU A 394 -32.88 -1.86 -13.34
CA GLU A 394 -32.05 -2.81 -14.04
C GLU A 394 -30.97 -3.38 -13.11
N ALA A 395 -30.30 -2.52 -12.34
CA ALA A 395 -29.30 -2.95 -11.36
C ALA A 395 -29.91 -3.82 -10.24
N ILE A 396 -31.05 -3.41 -9.66
CA ILE A 396 -31.77 -4.24 -8.67
C ILE A 396 -32.19 -5.58 -9.24
N LYS A 397 -32.77 -5.59 -10.45
CA LYS A 397 -33.22 -6.82 -11.12
C LYS A 397 -32.05 -7.76 -11.42
N THR A 398 -30.88 -7.23 -11.76
CA THR A 398 -29.66 -8.04 -11.93
C THR A 398 -29.24 -8.70 -10.62
N VAL A 399 -29.18 -7.97 -9.51
CA VAL A 399 -28.85 -8.55 -8.19
C VAL A 399 -29.86 -9.63 -7.80
N ILE A 400 -31.16 -9.37 -7.96
CA ILE A 400 -32.22 -10.35 -7.68
C ILE A 400 -32.05 -11.60 -8.55
N SER A 401 -31.84 -11.44 -9.86
CA SER A 401 -31.65 -12.57 -10.77
C SER A 401 -30.41 -13.36 -10.41
N SER A 402 -29.28 -12.72 -10.17
CA SER A 402 -28.05 -13.40 -9.76
C SER A 402 -28.23 -14.22 -8.49
N TYR A 403 -28.88 -13.66 -7.47
CA TYR A 403 -29.18 -14.39 -6.25
C TYR A 403 -30.06 -15.63 -6.51
N LYS A 404 -31.14 -15.46 -7.27
CA LYS A 404 -32.11 -16.53 -7.58
C LYS A 404 -31.53 -17.61 -8.49
N ASP A 405 -30.67 -17.24 -9.42
CA ASP A 405 -30.02 -18.14 -10.38
C ASP A 405 -28.76 -18.80 -9.80
N GLY A 406 -28.24 -18.27 -8.70
CA GLY A 406 -27.00 -18.72 -8.10
C GLY A 406 -25.74 -18.28 -8.86
N SER A 407 -25.84 -17.26 -9.71
CA SER A 407 -24.70 -16.58 -10.35
C SER A 407 -24.18 -15.44 -9.48
N THR A 408 -23.78 -15.80 -8.26
CA THR A 408 -23.17 -14.90 -7.27
C THR A 408 -21.71 -15.29 -7.01
N LEU A 409 -20.91 -14.36 -6.49
CA LEU A 409 -19.49 -14.61 -6.19
C LEU A 409 -19.32 -15.84 -5.29
N SER A 410 -20.07 -15.94 -4.19
CA SER A 410 -19.96 -17.09 -3.26
C SER A 410 -20.21 -18.47 -3.90
N LYS A 411 -20.89 -18.53 -5.06
CA LYS A 411 -21.16 -19.75 -5.83
C LYS A 411 -20.24 -19.91 -7.04
N ASN A 412 -19.43 -18.91 -7.36
CA ASN A 412 -18.51 -18.93 -8.48
C ASN A 412 -17.24 -19.72 -8.11
N LEU A 413 -16.93 -20.76 -8.89
CA LEU A 413 -15.79 -21.65 -8.63
C LEU A 413 -14.44 -20.94 -8.70
N VAL A 414 -14.25 -20.05 -9.68
CA VAL A 414 -13.00 -19.31 -9.87
C VAL A 414 -12.76 -18.38 -8.68
N TYR A 415 -13.80 -17.64 -8.26
CA TYR A 415 -13.74 -16.80 -7.07
C TYR A 415 -13.44 -17.62 -5.81
N ASN A 416 -14.10 -18.76 -5.62
CA ASN A 416 -13.88 -19.58 -4.43
C ASN A 416 -12.45 -20.15 -4.37
N SER A 417 -11.89 -20.60 -5.49
CA SER A 417 -10.48 -21.02 -5.55
C SER A 417 -9.52 -19.87 -5.27
N PHE A 418 -9.79 -18.67 -5.78
CA PHE A 418 -8.99 -17.49 -5.46
C PHE A 418 -9.12 -17.08 -3.98
N LYS A 419 -10.33 -17.16 -3.41
CA LYS A 419 -10.62 -16.84 -2.02
C LYS A 419 -9.89 -17.76 -1.02
N GLU A 420 -9.52 -18.98 -1.42
CA GLU A 420 -8.70 -19.88 -0.59
C GLU A 420 -7.30 -19.34 -0.32
N ASN A 421 -6.79 -18.45 -1.18
CA ASN A 421 -5.48 -17.80 -1.01
C ASN A 421 -5.54 -16.53 -0.17
N LEU A 422 -6.74 -16.04 0.15
CA LEU A 422 -6.96 -14.82 0.94
C LEU A 422 -7.19 -15.12 2.42
N ALA A 423 -7.04 -14.10 3.27
CA ALA A 423 -7.40 -14.21 4.66
C ALA A 423 -8.87 -14.63 4.88
N THR A 424 -9.10 -15.57 5.79
CA THR A 424 -10.45 -16.06 6.13
C THR A 424 -11.35 -15.01 6.81
N LYS A 425 -10.74 -13.92 7.30
CA LYS A 425 -11.40 -12.75 7.91
C LYS A 425 -10.64 -11.49 7.51
N SER A 426 -11.38 -10.41 7.24
CA SER A 426 -10.80 -9.14 6.80
C SER A 426 -11.57 -7.95 7.40
N SER A 427 -10.88 -6.85 7.66
CA SER A 427 -11.54 -5.57 8.03
C SER A 427 -11.96 -4.77 6.79
N ILE A 428 -11.28 -5.00 5.66
CA ILE A 428 -11.60 -4.47 4.34
C ILE A 428 -11.32 -5.59 3.35
N TYR A 429 -12.26 -5.86 2.45
CA TYR A 429 -12.16 -6.92 1.45
C TYR A 429 -12.52 -6.37 0.08
N TRP A 430 -11.60 -6.48 -0.88
CA TRP A 430 -11.80 -5.96 -2.22
C TRP A 430 -11.47 -7.01 -3.27
N ILE A 431 -12.34 -7.10 -4.28
CA ILE A 431 -12.22 -8.00 -5.41
C ILE A 431 -12.47 -7.19 -6.67
N ALA A 432 -11.67 -7.43 -7.69
CA ALA A 432 -11.87 -6.89 -9.01
C ALA A 432 -11.68 -7.99 -10.06
N GLN A 433 -12.53 -7.98 -11.07
CA GLN A 433 -12.45 -8.97 -12.14
C GLN A 433 -11.35 -8.55 -13.12
N THR A 434 -10.30 -9.38 -13.27
CA THR A 434 -9.15 -9.13 -14.15
C THR A 434 -9.56 -8.62 -15.53
N LYS A 435 -10.47 -9.33 -16.19
CA LYS A 435 -10.94 -8.95 -17.53
C LYS A 435 -11.58 -7.57 -17.55
N ALA A 436 -12.43 -7.25 -16.57
CA ALA A 436 -13.11 -5.96 -16.50
C ALA A 436 -12.13 -4.80 -16.24
N LEU A 437 -11.10 -5.02 -15.43
CA LEU A 437 -10.01 -4.05 -15.24
C LEU A 437 -9.25 -3.81 -16.54
N ILE A 438 -8.84 -4.88 -17.24
CA ILE A 438 -8.11 -4.79 -18.50
C ILE A 438 -8.92 -4.07 -19.58
N ASP A 439 -10.21 -4.41 -19.73
CA ASP A 439 -11.10 -3.76 -20.68
C ASP A 439 -11.23 -2.26 -20.37
N LEU A 440 -11.30 -1.90 -19.07
CA LEU A 440 -11.34 -0.50 -18.63
C LEU A 440 -10.04 0.24 -18.96
N TRP A 441 -8.88 -0.40 -18.78
CA TRP A 441 -7.58 0.21 -19.06
C TRP A 441 -7.33 0.41 -20.56
N LYS A 442 -7.77 -0.53 -21.40
CA LYS A 442 -7.62 -0.44 -22.87
C LYS A 442 -8.43 0.70 -23.47
N ASN A 443 -9.64 0.92 -22.97
CA ASN A 443 -10.48 2.02 -23.45
C ASN A 443 -9.86 3.41 -23.19
N LYS A 444 -8.89 3.53 -22.28
CA LYS A 444 -8.15 4.78 -22.02
C LYS A 444 -7.00 5.02 -23.02
N GLU A 445 -6.51 4.00 -23.73
CA GLU A 445 -5.47 4.21 -24.76
C GLU A 445 -6.02 4.85 -26.05
N ASP A 446 -7.34 4.77 -26.28
CA ASP A 446 -8.02 5.28 -27.47
C ASP A 446 -8.52 6.74 -27.34
N ASP A 447 -8.45 7.34 -26.13
CA ASP A 447 -8.76 8.74 -25.82
C ASP A 447 -7.47 9.57 -25.59
#